data_AF-A0A1N6GE84-F1
#
_entry.id   AF-A0A1N6GE84-F1
#
_cell.length_a   1.000
_cell.length_b   1.000
_cell.length_c   1.000
_cell.angle_alpha   90.00
_cell.angle_beta   90.00
_cell.angle_gamma   90.00
#
_symmetry.space_group_name_H-M   'P 1'
#
loop_
_entity.id
_entity.type
_entity.pdbx_description
1 polymer ?
#
loop_
_entity_poly.entity_id
_entity_poly.type
_entity_poly.pdbx_seq_one_letter_code
_entity_poly.pdbx_strand_id
1 'polypeptide(L)'
;MKDNNRNRGIFLMDANMKRAAHRASLAIALLSALATAGCGVAQAVGDGTVDAAKWAFTTQVKTMNVDLKGRTSLNADVRGQSLSTVVRFYQLKDSKTFGELNYVQLQSDDLNLLKADLLATKDVVLRPDASASIVEPMNEAAQFVGVVAFFREPGQDAVWKLAIPKKQWKKTDPVKIEVRGNELVLDGADSQPVKHKAPQQAAPAGPASAAASEPQSGAHKQG
;
A
#
# COMPACT_ATOMS: atom_id res chain seq x y z
N MET A 1 36.04 -61.98 34.40
CA MET A 1 36.95 -61.62 35.51
C MET A 1 38.19 -61.01 34.89
N LYS A 2 38.65 -59.86 35.39
CA LYS A 2 39.72 -59.00 34.87
C LYS A 2 41.06 -59.72 34.75
N ASP A 3 41.94 -59.21 33.87
CA ASP A 3 43.33 -58.79 34.12
C ASP A 3 44.03 -58.60 32.76
N ASN A 4 44.34 -57.37 32.34
CA ASN A 4 45.55 -56.61 32.67
C ASN A 4 46.82 -57.19 32.00
N ASN A 5 47.50 -56.32 31.25
CA ASN A 5 48.90 -55.96 31.49
C ASN A 5 49.93 -56.20 30.36
N ARG A 6 50.56 -55.08 29.98
CA ARG A 6 51.98 -54.85 29.68
C ARG A 6 52.77 -55.89 28.87
N ASN A 7 53.06 -55.47 27.64
CA ASN A 7 54.39 -55.07 27.15
C ASN A 7 55.57 -55.99 27.48
N ARG A 8 56.21 -56.56 26.44
CA ARG A 8 57.66 -56.82 26.36
C ARG A 8 58.07 -57.40 25.00
N GLY A 9 59.22 -56.96 24.49
CA GLY A 9 60.05 -57.79 23.62
C GLY A 9 60.40 -57.17 22.27
N ILE A 10 61.46 -56.37 22.27
CA ILE A 10 62.27 -56.03 21.10
C ILE A 10 62.87 -57.33 20.53
N PHE A 11 62.71 -57.57 19.22
CA PHE A 11 63.62 -58.41 18.46
C PHE A 11 63.72 -57.89 17.02
N LEU A 12 64.96 -57.90 16.54
CA LEU A 12 65.49 -57.33 15.31
C LEU A 12 64.79 -57.85 14.05
N MET A 13 64.93 -57.14 12.92
CA MET A 13 65.60 -57.66 11.71
C MET A 13 65.52 -56.67 10.54
N ASP A 14 66.72 -56.23 10.16
CA ASP A 14 67.29 -56.05 8.83
C ASP A 14 66.46 -56.01 7.53
N ALA A 15 67.05 -55.21 6.63
CA ALA A 15 67.09 -55.35 5.18
C ALA A 15 65.79 -55.10 4.39
N ASN A 16 65.64 -53.87 3.87
CA ASN A 16 65.45 -53.64 2.42
C ASN A 16 65.42 -52.14 2.04
N MET A 17 66.40 -51.39 2.51
CA MET A 17 66.59 -49.97 2.17
C MET A 17 67.25 -49.81 0.78
N LYS A 18 66.64 -50.39 -0.27
CA LYS A 18 67.08 -50.25 -1.68
C LYS A 18 65.91 -50.22 -2.69
N ARG A 19 64.77 -49.65 -2.32
CA ARG A 19 63.63 -49.40 -3.26
C ARG A 19 63.00 -48.01 -3.11
N ALA A 20 63.77 -47.01 -2.70
CA ALA A 20 63.25 -45.66 -2.41
C ALA A 20 63.73 -44.54 -3.36
N ALA A 21 64.54 -44.83 -4.39
CA ALA A 21 65.21 -43.77 -5.16
C ALA A 21 64.91 -43.68 -6.68
N HIS A 22 63.99 -44.49 -7.22
CA HIS A 22 63.62 -44.45 -8.66
C HIS A 22 62.10 -44.46 -8.93
N ARG A 23 61.29 -43.98 -7.98
CA ARG A 23 59.86 -43.69 -8.21
C ARG A 23 59.53 -42.22 -7.93
N ALA A 24 60.53 -41.36 -8.11
CA ALA A 24 60.46 -39.94 -7.75
C ALA A 24 60.97 -39.04 -8.90
N SER A 25 60.75 -39.43 -10.17
CA SER A 25 61.00 -38.58 -11.35
C SER A 25 60.45 -39.21 -12.65
N LEU A 26 59.20 -39.69 -12.70
CA LEU A 26 58.46 -39.86 -13.98
C LEU A 26 56.98 -40.23 -13.76
N ALA A 27 56.20 -39.34 -13.14
CA ALA A 27 54.73 -39.31 -13.30
C ALA A 27 54.16 -37.93 -12.93
N ILE A 28 54.95 -36.88 -13.14
CA ILE A 28 54.53 -35.45 -13.06
C ILE A 28 54.09 -34.97 -14.47
N ALA A 29 53.77 -35.89 -15.38
CA ALA A 29 53.38 -35.60 -16.77
C ALA A 29 52.30 -36.56 -17.31
N LEU A 30 51.30 -36.86 -16.48
CA LEU A 30 49.94 -37.22 -16.90
C LEU A 30 49.02 -36.17 -16.24
N LEU A 31 49.22 -34.90 -16.54
CA LEU A 31 48.56 -34.22 -17.67
C LEU A 31 47.01 -34.31 -17.58
N SER A 32 46.46 -33.66 -16.54
CA SER A 32 45.52 -32.55 -16.71
C SER A 32 44.49 -32.65 -17.85
N ALA A 33 43.60 -33.65 -17.82
CA ALA A 33 42.49 -33.75 -18.78
C ALA A 33 41.16 -34.28 -18.20
N LEU A 34 40.90 -34.15 -16.90
CA LEU A 34 39.60 -34.52 -16.29
C LEU A 34 39.03 -33.46 -15.33
N ALA A 35 39.35 -32.18 -15.56
CA ALA A 35 38.87 -31.07 -14.70
C ALA A 35 38.11 -29.97 -15.46
N THR A 36 37.52 -30.27 -16.62
CA THR A 36 36.65 -29.33 -17.35
C THR A 36 35.44 -30.05 -17.96
N ALA A 37 34.60 -30.63 -17.10
CA ALA A 37 33.21 -30.95 -17.41
C ALA A 37 32.37 -30.62 -16.17
N GLY A 38 32.34 -29.34 -15.81
CA GLY A 38 31.74 -28.92 -14.54
C GLY A 38 31.56 -27.42 -14.42
N CYS A 39 31.30 -26.72 -15.52
CA CYS A 39 30.83 -25.34 -15.53
C CYS A 39 29.85 -25.23 -16.70
N GLY A 40 28.54 -25.25 -16.44
CA GLY A 40 27.59 -25.06 -17.55
C GLY A 40 26.11 -25.32 -17.33
N VAL A 41 25.64 -25.83 -16.18
CA VAL A 41 24.20 -26.15 -16.02
C VAL A 41 23.54 -25.55 -14.77
N ALA A 42 24.26 -24.78 -13.95
CA ALA A 42 23.67 -24.22 -12.72
C ALA A 42 22.87 -22.91 -12.94
N GLN A 43 22.87 -22.32 -14.13
CA GLN A 43 22.31 -20.98 -14.33
C GLN A 43 20.83 -20.94 -14.74
N ALA A 44 20.14 -22.08 -14.88
CA ALA A 44 18.75 -22.11 -15.40
C ALA A 44 17.69 -22.70 -14.43
N VAL A 45 18.07 -23.17 -13.24
CA VAL A 45 17.12 -23.85 -12.32
C VAL A 45 16.58 -22.92 -11.22
N GLY A 46 17.21 -21.76 -11.01
CA GLY A 46 16.77 -20.77 -10.02
C GLY A 46 15.48 -20.04 -10.44
N ASP A 47 15.42 -19.56 -11.67
CA ASP A 47 14.33 -18.66 -12.09
C ASP A 47 12.99 -19.40 -12.21
N GLY A 48 12.99 -20.62 -12.77
CA GLY A 48 11.75 -21.39 -12.97
C GLY A 48 11.10 -21.89 -11.67
N THR A 49 11.89 -22.18 -10.63
CA THR A 49 11.36 -22.71 -9.35
C THR A 49 10.88 -21.59 -8.41
N VAL A 50 11.52 -20.42 -8.44
CA VAL A 50 11.10 -19.23 -7.68
C VAL A 50 9.81 -18.65 -8.25
N ASP A 51 9.68 -18.56 -9.58
CA ASP A 51 8.42 -18.19 -10.22
C ASP A 51 7.33 -19.24 -9.98
N ALA A 52 7.73 -20.53 -9.92
CA ALA A 52 6.81 -21.61 -9.59
C ALA A 52 6.21 -21.49 -8.17
N ALA A 53 7.07 -21.20 -7.19
CA ALA A 53 6.63 -20.99 -5.82
C ALA A 53 5.81 -19.69 -5.67
N LYS A 54 6.11 -18.66 -6.47
CA LYS A 54 5.41 -17.37 -6.45
C LYS A 54 3.98 -17.49 -6.98
N TRP A 55 3.70 -18.27 -8.04
CA TRP A 55 2.33 -18.42 -8.57
C TRP A 55 1.39 -19.17 -7.63
N ALA A 56 1.88 -20.16 -6.89
CA ALA A 56 1.08 -20.96 -5.97
C ALA A 56 0.56 -20.15 -4.74
N PHE A 57 1.14 -18.97 -4.47
CA PHE A 57 0.75 -18.10 -3.34
C PHE A 57 0.18 -16.73 -3.76
N THR A 58 -0.07 -16.50 -5.05
CA THR A 58 -0.24 -15.14 -5.61
C THR A 58 -1.53 -15.00 -6.43
N THR A 59 -2.64 -14.71 -5.76
CA THR A 59 -3.64 -13.80 -6.36
C THR A 59 -3.15 -12.37 -6.06
N GLN A 60 -2.10 -11.92 -6.77
CA GLN A 60 -1.59 -10.55 -6.63
C GLN A 60 -2.51 -9.60 -7.39
N VAL A 61 -2.94 -8.54 -6.71
CA VAL A 61 -3.68 -7.44 -7.34
C VAL A 61 -2.67 -6.62 -8.16
N LYS A 62 -2.71 -6.81 -9.48
CA LYS A 62 -1.82 -6.12 -10.44
C LYS A 62 -2.43 -4.86 -11.04
N THR A 63 -3.75 -4.71 -10.93
CA THR A 63 -4.50 -3.62 -11.58
C THR A 63 -5.39 -2.95 -10.55
N MET A 64 -5.36 -1.63 -10.51
CA MET A 64 -6.37 -0.80 -9.87
C MET A 64 -7.52 -0.62 -10.86
N ASN A 65 -8.49 -1.52 -10.79
CA ASN A 65 -9.71 -1.47 -11.61
C ASN A 65 -10.88 -0.93 -10.76
N VAL A 66 -11.43 0.21 -11.16
CA VAL A 66 -12.50 0.91 -10.44
C VAL A 66 -13.58 1.34 -11.41
N ASP A 67 -14.84 1.07 -11.05
CA ASP A 67 -16.00 1.66 -11.69
C ASP A 67 -16.52 2.81 -10.82
N LEU A 68 -16.45 4.02 -11.36
CA LEU A 68 -16.92 5.24 -10.73
C LEU A 68 -18.22 5.69 -11.39
N LYS A 69 -19.28 5.91 -10.60
CA LYS A 69 -20.60 6.31 -11.10
C LYS A 69 -21.09 7.60 -10.44
N GLY A 70 -21.32 8.64 -11.22
CA GLY A 70 -21.94 9.89 -10.76
C GLY A 70 -23.45 9.83 -10.86
N ARG A 71 -24.16 10.17 -9.79
CA ARG A 71 -25.62 10.35 -9.81
C ARG A 71 -26.00 11.68 -10.47
N THR A 72 -27.26 11.80 -10.87
CA THR A 72 -27.79 13.01 -11.50
C THR A 72 -27.57 14.26 -10.64
N SER A 73 -27.73 14.16 -9.31
CA SER A 73 -27.58 15.29 -8.37
C SER A 73 -26.14 15.54 -7.90
N LEU A 74 -25.13 15.10 -8.65
CA LEU A 74 -23.71 15.23 -8.31
C LEU A 74 -23.31 16.71 -8.11
N ASN A 75 -22.60 16.98 -7.00
CA ASN A 75 -21.89 18.23 -6.72
C ASN A 75 -22.74 19.50 -6.99
N ALA A 76 -24.03 19.45 -6.62
CA ALA A 76 -24.99 20.48 -6.98
C ALA A 76 -24.68 21.85 -6.35
N ASP A 77 -25.04 22.93 -7.05
CA ASP A 77 -24.95 24.30 -6.54
C ASP A 77 -26.07 24.70 -5.59
N VAL A 78 -25.97 25.90 -4.99
CA VAL A 78 -27.00 26.44 -4.09
C VAL A 78 -28.35 26.62 -4.79
N ARG A 79 -28.39 26.56 -6.13
CA ARG A 79 -29.58 26.59 -6.98
C ARG A 79 -30.02 25.18 -7.43
N GLY A 80 -29.33 24.13 -6.97
CA GLY A 80 -29.58 22.74 -7.32
C GLY A 80 -28.98 22.29 -8.66
N GLN A 81 -28.19 23.14 -9.34
CA GLN A 81 -27.57 22.77 -10.61
C GLN A 81 -26.43 21.79 -10.37
N SER A 82 -26.54 20.60 -10.95
CA SER A 82 -25.51 19.55 -10.80
C SER A 82 -24.25 19.90 -11.59
N LEU A 83 -23.09 19.69 -10.97
CA LEU A 83 -21.78 20.07 -11.53
C LEU A 83 -20.86 18.84 -11.61
N SER A 84 -19.87 18.92 -12.49
CA SER A 84 -18.78 17.94 -12.50
C SER A 84 -17.93 18.07 -11.23
N THR A 85 -17.22 17.00 -10.88
CA THR A 85 -16.20 17.00 -9.81
C THR A 85 -14.95 16.28 -10.28
N VAL A 86 -13.80 16.63 -9.71
CA VAL A 86 -12.56 15.86 -9.89
C VAL A 86 -12.50 14.80 -8.81
N VAL A 87 -12.28 13.55 -9.19
CA VAL A 87 -11.96 12.45 -8.29
C VAL A 87 -10.50 12.08 -8.49
N ARG A 88 -9.70 12.23 -7.44
CA ARG A 88 -8.28 11.87 -7.41
C ARG A 88 -8.08 10.58 -6.65
N PHE A 89 -7.33 9.68 -7.27
CA PHE A 89 -6.91 8.40 -6.73
C PHE A 89 -5.43 8.49 -6.37
N TYR A 90 -5.07 7.94 -5.21
CA TYR A 90 -3.71 7.89 -4.70
C TYR A 90 -3.36 6.43 -4.40
N GLN A 91 -2.30 5.91 -4.99
CA GLN A 91 -1.73 4.65 -4.54
C GLN A 91 -0.72 4.93 -3.42
N LEU A 92 -0.91 4.29 -2.27
CA LEU A 92 -0.20 4.63 -1.04
C LEU A 92 0.45 3.40 -0.42
N LYS A 93 1.66 3.58 0.14
CA LYS A 93 2.35 2.58 0.97
C LYS A 93 1.63 2.39 2.31
N ASP A 94 1.17 3.48 2.93
CA ASP A 94 0.42 3.51 4.18
C ASP A 94 -0.71 4.55 4.08
N SER A 95 -1.80 4.38 4.84
CA SER A 95 -2.96 5.28 4.80
C SER A 95 -3.04 6.27 5.96
N LYS A 96 -2.15 6.18 6.95
CA LYS A 96 -2.19 6.99 8.17
C LYS A 96 -2.11 8.49 7.88
N THR A 97 -1.06 8.94 7.20
CA THR A 97 -0.87 10.35 6.80
C THR A 97 -2.08 10.83 6.00
N PHE A 98 -2.50 10.06 4.99
CA PHE A 98 -3.67 10.37 4.18
C PHE A 98 -4.96 10.50 5.00
N GLY A 99 -5.15 9.65 6.00
CA GLY A 99 -6.30 9.69 6.91
C GLY A 99 -6.37 10.99 7.71
N GLU A 100 -5.22 11.49 8.17
CA GLU A 100 -5.09 12.70 8.99
C GLU A 100 -5.26 14.01 8.19
N LEU A 101 -4.94 14.02 6.89
CA LEU A 101 -5.05 15.23 6.06
C LEU A 101 -6.51 15.67 5.84
N ASN A 102 -6.75 16.97 6.00
CA ASN A 102 -8.06 17.57 5.74
C ASN A 102 -8.26 17.91 4.25
N TYR A 103 -9.46 18.38 3.91
CA TYR A 103 -9.86 18.68 2.54
C TYR A 103 -8.94 19.72 1.87
N VAL A 104 -8.69 20.83 2.55
CA VAL A 104 -7.87 21.94 2.03
C VAL A 104 -6.44 21.47 1.79
N GLN A 105 -5.86 20.74 2.75
CA GLN A 105 -4.52 20.17 2.62
C GLN A 105 -4.40 19.23 1.41
N LEU A 106 -5.38 18.35 1.21
CA LEU A 106 -5.38 17.44 0.05
C LEU A 106 -5.65 18.16 -1.28
N GLN A 107 -6.34 19.30 -1.25
CA GLN A 107 -6.59 20.09 -2.44
C GLN A 107 -5.39 20.95 -2.85
N SER A 108 -4.61 21.46 -1.88
CA SER A 108 -3.57 22.46 -2.13
C SER A 108 -2.13 21.94 -2.07
N ASP A 109 -1.84 20.89 -1.29
CA ASP A 109 -0.46 20.46 -1.00
C ASP A 109 -0.32 18.93 -0.82
N ASP A 110 -1.21 18.14 -1.44
CA ASP A 110 -1.25 16.69 -1.27
C ASP A 110 0.06 15.99 -1.62
N LEU A 111 0.68 16.31 -2.76
CA LEU A 111 1.90 15.63 -3.22
C LEU A 111 3.07 15.80 -2.24
N ASN A 112 3.18 16.98 -1.62
CA ASN A 112 4.21 17.27 -0.63
C ASN A 112 3.90 16.57 0.69
N LEU A 113 2.67 16.73 1.19
CA LEU A 113 2.24 16.17 2.47
C LEU A 113 2.22 14.63 2.47
N LEU A 114 1.93 14.01 1.33
CA LEU A 114 1.91 12.56 1.17
C LEU A 114 3.24 11.98 0.64
N LYS A 115 4.25 12.81 0.37
CA LYS A 115 5.50 12.41 -0.33
C LYS A 115 6.13 11.12 0.19
N ALA A 116 6.10 10.90 1.51
CA ALA A 116 6.68 9.72 2.13
C ALA A 116 5.93 8.43 1.77
N ASP A 117 4.62 8.50 1.53
CA ASP A 117 3.73 7.35 1.33
C ASP A 117 3.21 7.21 -0.11
N LEU A 118 3.26 8.29 -0.90
CA LEU A 118 2.69 8.37 -2.24
C LEU A 118 3.51 7.57 -3.27
N LEU A 119 2.82 6.76 -4.06
CA LEU A 119 3.41 5.95 -5.13
C LEU A 119 2.96 6.38 -6.52
N ALA A 120 1.69 6.76 -6.66
CA ALA A 120 1.10 7.19 -7.92
C ALA A 120 -0.19 7.99 -7.66
N THR A 121 -0.55 8.86 -8.60
CA THR A 121 -1.83 9.56 -8.61
C THR A 121 -2.55 9.36 -9.94
N LYS A 122 -3.89 9.46 -9.91
CA LYS A 122 -4.73 9.50 -11.11
C LYS A 122 -5.91 10.42 -10.87
N ASP A 123 -6.16 11.34 -11.80
CA ASP A 123 -7.32 12.23 -11.76
C ASP A 123 -8.35 11.82 -12.81
N VAL A 124 -9.63 11.93 -12.44
CA VAL A 124 -10.77 11.74 -13.34
C VAL A 124 -11.77 12.86 -13.11
N VAL A 125 -12.25 13.48 -14.19
CA VAL A 125 -13.39 14.39 -14.14
C VAL A 125 -14.66 13.57 -14.27
N LEU A 126 -15.46 13.54 -13.20
CA LEU A 126 -16.76 12.87 -13.18
C LEU A 126 -17.86 13.90 -13.46
N ARG A 127 -18.67 13.64 -14.49
CA ARG A 127 -19.85 14.45 -14.83
C ARG A 127 -21.09 13.91 -14.11
N PRO A 128 -22.11 14.75 -13.87
CA PRO A 128 -23.41 14.27 -13.42
C PRO A 128 -23.98 13.22 -14.39
N ASP A 129 -24.60 12.18 -13.83
CA ASP A 129 -25.23 11.07 -14.58
C ASP A 129 -24.29 10.29 -15.51
N ALA A 130 -22.97 10.38 -15.29
CA ALA A 130 -21.97 9.68 -16.07
C ALA A 130 -21.23 8.63 -15.23
N SER A 131 -20.63 7.66 -15.92
CA SER A 131 -19.70 6.70 -15.33
C SER A 131 -18.32 6.81 -15.95
N ALA A 132 -17.30 6.41 -15.21
CA ALA A 132 -15.92 6.27 -15.66
C ALA A 132 -15.34 4.96 -15.12
N SER A 133 -14.63 4.21 -15.96
CA SER A 133 -13.84 3.06 -15.54
C SER A 133 -12.36 3.45 -15.52
N ILE A 134 -11.71 3.20 -14.39
CA ILE A 134 -10.30 3.51 -14.16
C ILE A 134 -9.57 2.18 -14.12
N VAL A 135 -8.64 1.98 -15.05
CA VAL A 135 -7.82 0.77 -15.15
C VAL A 135 -6.37 1.22 -15.19
N GLU A 136 -5.72 1.20 -14.03
CA GLU A 136 -4.32 1.63 -13.88
C GLU A 136 -3.48 0.47 -13.32
N PRO A 137 -2.19 0.37 -13.67
CA PRO A 137 -1.29 -0.55 -12.99
C PRO A 137 -1.27 -0.29 -11.48
N MET A 138 -1.47 -1.33 -10.68
CA MET A 138 -1.30 -1.25 -9.23
C MET A 138 0.18 -1.39 -8.90
N ASN A 139 0.76 -0.35 -8.32
CA ASN A 139 2.12 -0.38 -7.79
C ASN A 139 2.27 -1.55 -6.82
N GLU A 140 3.38 -2.27 -6.93
CA GLU A 140 3.63 -3.46 -6.13
C GLU A 140 3.69 -3.13 -4.63
N ALA A 141 4.27 -1.97 -4.29
CA ALA A 141 4.38 -1.48 -2.91
C ALA A 141 3.07 -0.90 -2.35
N ALA A 142 2.06 -0.63 -3.18
CA ALA A 142 0.80 -0.07 -2.71
C ALA A 142 0.11 -1.04 -1.74
N GLN A 143 -0.33 -0.52 -0.60
CA GLN A 143 -1.17 -1.25 0.36
C GLN A 143 -2.58 -0.67 0.42
N PHE A 144 -2.76 0.59 0.03
CA PHE A 144 -4.03 1.29 0.00
C PHE A 144 -4.19 2.11 -1.27
N VAL A 145 -5.44 2.32 -1.66
CA VAL A 145 -5.87 3.33 -2.63
C VAL A 145 -6.67 4.39 -1.89
N GLY A 146 -6.13 5.59 -1.78
CA GLY A 146 -6.87 6.77 -1.35
C GLY A 146 -7.74 7.30 -2.49
N VAL A 147 -8.97 7.71 -2.20
CA VAL A 147 -9.89 8.32 -3.16
C VAL A 147 -10.41 9.61 -2.55
N VAL A 148 -10.31 10.72 -3.28
CA VAL A 148 -10.80 12.04 -2.85
C VAL A 148 -11.66 12.62 -3.96
N ALA A 149 -12.88 13.00 -3.64
CA ALA A 149 -13.72 13.80 -4.53
C ALA A 149 -13.67 15.28 -4.11
N PHE A 150 -13.21 16.12 -5.02
CA PHE A 150 -13.07 17.55 -4.79
C PHE A 150 -14.37 18.30 -5.09
N PHE A 151 -15.37 18.09 -4.24
CA PHE A 151 -16.66 18.79 -4.31
C PHE A 151 -16.50 20.30 -4.08
N ARG A 152 -17.44 21.08 -4.63
CA ARG A 152 -17.46 22.52 -4.36
C ARG A 152 -17.69 22.81 -2.87
N GLU A 153 -18.55 22.01 -2.25
CA GLU A 153 -18.89 22.10 -0.83
C GLU A 153 -18.76 20.71 -0.19
N PRO A 154 -17.60 20.38 0.40
CA PRO A 154 -17.46 19.16 1.19
C PRO A 154 -18.37 19.29 2.43
N GLY A 155 -19.47 18.55 2.44
CA GLY A 155 -20.42 18.56 3.54
C GLY A 155 -19.77 18.11 4.85
N GLN A 156 -20.19 18.69 5.97
CA GLN A 156 -19.56 18.48 7.28
C GLN A 156 -19.59 17.01 7.75
N ASP A 157 -20.61 16.27 7.34
CA ASP A 157 -20.79 14.84 7.61
C ASP A 157 -20.73 13.97 6.34
N ALA A 158 -20.40 14.56 5.18
CA ALA A 158 -20.34 13.85 3.92
C ALA A 158 -18.99 13.11 3.77
N VAL A 159 -19.04 11.86 3.31
CA VAL A 159 -17.83 11.10 3.02
C VAL A 159 -17.24 11.56 1.70
N TRP A 160 -16.30 12.49 1.72
CA TRP A 160 -15.61 12.97 0.51
C TRP A 160 -14.25 12.29 0.26
N LYS A 161 -13.81 11.45 1.19
CA LYS A 161 -12.53 10.74 1.19
C LYS A 161 -12.71 9.27 1.59
N LEU A 162 -12.06 8.36 0.87
CA LEU A 162 -12.01 6.93 1.18
C LEU A 162 -10.56 6.44 1.20
N ALA A 163 -10.23 5.52 2.09
CA ALA A 163 -8.97 4.77 2.07
C ALA A 163 -9.30 3.27 1.92
N ILE A 164 -9.10 2.74 0.72
CA ILE A 164 -9.51 1.37 0.36
C ILE A 164 -8.28 0.46 0.43
N PRO A 165 -8.27 -0.58 1.28
CA PRO A 165 -7.16 -1.53 1.30
C PRO A 165 -7.01 -2.26 -0.03
N LYS A 166 -5.79 -2.46 -0.53
CA LYS A 166 -5.50 -3.19 -1.79
C LYS A 166 -6.14 -4.58 -1.83
N LYS A 167 -6.30 -5.22 -0.67
CA LYS A 167 -6.98 -6.52 -0.51
C LYS A 167 -8.44 -6.51 -0.99
N GLN A 168 -9.10 -5.35 -1.04
CA GLN A 168 -10.46 -5.21 -1.56
C GLN A 168 -10.58 -5.68 -3.01
N TRP A 169 -9.58 -5.41 -3.84
CA TRP A 169 -9.55 -5.85 -5.24
C TRP A 169 -9.47 -7.37 -5.42
N LYS A 170 -9.17 -8.14 -4.36
CA LYS A 170 -9.30 -9.62 -4.40
C LYS A 170 -10.73 -10.09 -4.17
N LYS A 171 -11.55 -9.25 -3.52
CA LYS A 171 -12.95 -9.55 -3.20
C LYS A 171 -13.90 -9.00 -4.27
N THR A 172 -13.58 -7.84 -4.83
CA THR A 172 -14.45 -7.09 -5.73
C THR A 172 -13.60 -6.42 -6.80
N ASP A 173 -13.76 -6.86 -8.04
CA ASP A 173 -13.07 -6.36 -9.22
C ASP A 173 -14.08 -6.28 -10.40
N PRO A 174 -14.42 -5.08 -10.90
CA PRO A 174 -13.96 -3.75 -10.46
C PRO A 174 -14.50 -3.37 -9.08
N VAL A 175 -13.72 -2.59 -8.33
CA VAL A 175 -14.21 -1.90 -7.12
C VAL A 175 -15.19 -0.81 -7.56
N LYS A 176 -16.39 -0.77 -6.97
CA LYS A 176 -17.46 0.15 -7.38
C LYS A 176 -17.62 1.31 -6.42
N ILE A 177 -17.56 2.53 -6.91
CA ILE A 177 -17.74 3.76 -6.14
C ILE A 177 -18.85 4.58 -6.79
N GLU A 178 -19.93 4.80 -6.05
CA GLU A 178 -20.97 5.75 -6.43
C GLU A 178 -20.66 7.13 -5.82
N VAL A 179 -20.96 8.18 -6.57
CA VAL A 179 -20.87 9.56 -6.12
C VAL A 179 -22.27 10.17 -6.19
N ARG A 180 -22.89 10.41 -5.04
CA ARG A 180 -24.23 11.03 -4.95
C ARG A 180 -24.14 12.34 -4.17
N GLY A 181 -24.73 13.41 -4.70
CA GLY A 181 -24.57 14.72 -4.08
C GLY A 181 -23.10 15.06 -3.89
N ASN A 182 -22.68 15.13 -2.63
CA ASN A 182 -21.35 15.54 -2.17
C ASN A 182 -20.63 14.39 -1.45
N GLU A 183 -21.04 13.14 -1.71
CA GLU A 183 -20.63 11.96 -0.95
C GLU A 183 -20.16 10.84 -1.89
N LEU A 184 -19.07 10.18 -1.49
CA LEU A 184 -18.55 8.93 -2.03
C LEU A 184 -19.16 7.75 -1.26
N VAL A 185 -19.64 6.76 -2.00
CA VAL A 185 -20.23 5.53 -1.48
C VAL A 185 -19.54 4.34 -2.13
N LEU A 186 -18.85 3.52 -1.32
CA LEU A 186 -18.25 2.27 -1.77
C LEU A 186 -19.30 1.16 -1.77
N ASP A 187 -19.48 0.47 -2.90
CA ASP A 187 -20.42 -0.64 -3.05
C ASP A 187 -19.70 -2.00 -2.81
N GLY A 188 -20.35 -2.92 -2.09
CA GLY A 188 -19.79 -4.22 -1.67
C GLY A 188 -19.32 -4.29 -0.20
N ALA A 189 -19.55 -5.45 0.41
CA ALA A 189 -19.80 -5.67 1.84
C ALA A 189 -18.60 -5.52 2.79
N ASP A 190 -18.94 -5.04 4.00
CA ASP A 190 -18.13 -4.76 5.22
C ASP A 190 -17.66 -3.30 5.42
N SER A 191 -18.12 -2.36 4.61
CA SER A 191 -17.80 -0.93 4.73
C SER A 191 -18.53 -0.29 5.93
N GLN A 192 -17.94 -0.34 7.14
CA GLN A 192 -18.18 0.77 8.07
C GLN A 192 -17.61 2.02 7.40
N PRO A 193 -18.42 3.07 7.15
CA PRO A 193 -17.88 4.34 6.72
C PRO A 193 -16.90 4.77 7.81
N VAL A 194 -15.64 4.99 7.45
CA VAL A 194 -14.70 5.69 8.33
C VAL A 194 -15.21 7.12 8.44
N LYS A 195 -16.18 7.34 9.33
CA LYS A 195 -16.72 8.66 9.67
C LYS A 195 -15.66 9.35 10.52
N HIS A 196 -14.89 10.23 9.92
CA HIS A 196 -14.15 11.23 10.66
C HIS A 196 -14.74 12.60 10.33
N LYS A 197 -15.22 13.31 11.36
CA LYS A 197 -15.63 14.70 11.26
C LYS A 197 -14.46 15.50 10.68
N ALA A 198 -14.74 16.36 9.70
CA ALA A 198 -13.76 17.33 9.21
C ALA A 198 -13.24 18.16 10.41
N PRO A 199 -11.92 18.37 10.56
CA PRO A 199 -11.42 19.36 11.50
C PRO A 199 -12.02 20.71 11.17
N GLN A 200 -12.60 21.37 12.17
CA GLN A 200 -13.09 22.73 12.04
C GLN A 200 -11.96 23.62 11.54
N GLN A 201 -12.11 24.18 10.34
CA GLN A 201 -11.35 25.37 9.99
C GLN A 201 -11.81 26.45 10.96
N ALA A 202 -10.88 26.95 11.79
CA ALA A 202 -11.18 28.03 12.70
C ALA A 202 -11.74 29.20 11.87
N ALA A 203 -13.03 29.48 12.03
CA ALA A 203 -13.58 30.74 11.56
C ALA A 203 -12.77 31.86 12.23
N PRO A 204 -12.38 32.93 11.51
CA PRO A 204 -11.79 34.08 12.15
C PRO A 204 -12.78 34.60 13.19
N ALA A 205 -12.30 34.85 14.41
CA ALA A 205 -13.12 35.39 15.49
C ALA A 205 -13.76 36.70 15.02
N GLY A 206 -15.08 36.69 14.85
CA GLY A 206 -15.84 37.92 14.68
C GLY A 206 -15.69 38.78 15.94
N PRO A 207 -15.63 40.11 15.83
CA PRO A 207 -15.40 40.97 16.97
C PRO A 207 -16.54 40.82 17.99
N ALA A 208 -16.17 40.61 19.25
CA ALA A 208 -17.08 40.51 20.37
C ALA A 208 -17.95 41.76 20.45
N SER A 209 -19.27 41.60 20.27
CA SER A 209 -20.22 42.66 20.59
C SER A 209 -20.28 42.81 22.10
N ALA A 210 -19.82 43.97 22.55
CA ALA A 210 -19.86 44.40 23.94
C ALA A 210 -21.29 44.39 24.51
N ALA A 211 -21.32 44.19 25.82
CA ALA A 211 -22.49 44.13 26.68
C ALA A 211 -23.38 45.38 26.63
N ALA A 212 -24.68 45.17 26.84
CA ALA A 212 -25.55 46.10 27.54
C ALA A 212 -26.59 45.29 28.32
N SER A 213 -26.35 45.18 29.62
CA SER A 213 -27.27 44.70 30.65
C SER A 213 -27.95 45.91 31.29
N GLU A 214 -29.28 45.93 31.42
CA GLU A 214 -30.02 46.53 32.55
C GLU A 214 -31.55 46.25 32.46
N PRO A 215 -32.35 46.43 33.54
CA PRO A 215 -32.99 45.29 34.21
C PRO A 215 -34.53 45.37 34.29
N GLN A 216 -35.15 44.26 34.73
CA GLN A 216 -36.55 44.21 35.14
C GLN A 216 -36.80 45.08 36.39
N SER A 217 -37.86 45.90 36.34
CA SER A 217 -38.51 46.46 37.52
C SER A 217 -40.03 46.52 37.34
N GLY A 218 -40.75 45.84 38.24
CA GLY A 218 -41.82 46.45 39.02
C GLY A 218 -43.19 46.72 38.38
N ALA A 219 -44.20 46.01 38.87
CA ALA A 219 -45.62 46.18 38.61
C ALA A 219 -46.23 47.51 39.12
N HIS A 220 -47.31 48.02 38.50
CA HIS A 220 -48.53 48.44 39.24
C HIS A 220 -49.79 48.70 38.38
N LYS A 221 -50.92 48.75 39.10
CA LYS A 221 -52.36 48.68 38.79
C LYS A 221 -53.02 49.77 37.91
N GLN A 222 -54.18 49.35 37.37
CA GLN A 222 -55.50 50.03 37.19
C GLN A 222 -55.60 51.52 36.79
N GLY A 223 -56.41 51.71 35.76
CA GLY A 223 -57.17 52.92 35.42
C GLY A 223 -58.15 52.57 34.31
#